data_AF-A0A7H0GSJ5-F1
#
_entry.id   AF-A0A7H0GSJ5-F1
#
_cell.length_a   1.000
_cell.length_b   1.000
_cell.length_c   1.000
_cell.angle_alpha   90.00
_cell.angle_beta   90.00
_cell.angle_gamma   90.00
#
_symmetry.space_group_name_H-M   'P 1'
#
loop_
_entity.id
_entity.type
_entity.pdbx_description
1 polymer ?
#
loop_
_entity_poly.entity_id
_entity_poly.type
_entity_poly.pdbx_seq_one_letter_code
_entity_poly.pdbx_strand_id
1 'polypeptide(L)'
;MHTLDQLRAGKLAGTTHLDLSEGLTEFPAEIFELADTLEILNLSGNKLSDLPPDLGRLHKLRILFCSNNEFTSVPEVLGQCPQLSMVGFKANQIQTLPAAALTPALRWLILTDNQLTNLPPELGNCKYLQKLMLAGNQLTELPASMAACTRLELVRIAANRFKALPEWLLSLPRLSWLAYAGNPFSEAAEQAAVVQHPITTIDWAALTLQQQLGEGASGVIYQGQWQRENASPQAVAVKLFKGAVTSDGLPRSEMAACISAGAHPNLIAVGGKIGGHPAGAEGLVLELIDPAFGNLAGPPSFVTCTRDIYDPETIFSVEDALHIAAGIAGAAEHLHERGIMHGDLYAHNILTAEGGVSMLSDFGAACFFDPENVATAHALQRLEVRAFGCLLEELLDRCPDSDAIDGLKNLQQQCAQPNAAARPLFAEIRQALDLTPGPSPRGEGSQTILK
;
A
#
# COMPACT_ATOMS: atom_id res chain seq x y z
N MET A 1 16.96 0.38 18.36
CA MET A 1 16.43 1.12 19.52
C MET A 1 17.58 1.59 20.40
N HIS A 2 17.68 2.90 20.57
CA HIS A 2 18.61 3.55 21.47
C HIS A 2 17.95 3.75 22.85
N THR A 3 18.74 4.13 23.84
CA THR A 3 18.25 4.44 25.20
C THR A 3 18.54 5.90 25.56
N LEU A 4 17.70 6.45 26.42
CA LEU A 4 17.81 7.77 27.02
C LEU A 4 19.08 7.87 27.86
N ASP A 5 19.50 6.79 28.52
CA ASP A 5 20.76 6.75 29.25
C ASP A 5 21.97 6.83 28.31
N GLN A 6 21.93 6.21 27.13
CA GLN A 6 22.98 6.40 26.11
C GLN A 6 23.01 7.85 25.62
N LEU A 7 21.85 8.47 25.40
CA LEU A 7 21.74 9.87 25.00
C LEU A 7 22.33 10.80 26.07
N ARG A 8 21.89 10.66 27.32
CA ARG A 8 22.35 11.46 28.47
C ARG A 8 23.84 11.28 28.79
N ALA A 9 24.38 10.10 28.52
CA ALA A 9 25.80 9.84 28.66
C ALA A 9 26.65 10.35 27.48
N GLY A 10 26.05 11.02 26.49
CA GLY A 10 26.72 11.53 25.30
C GLY A 10 27.22 10.45 24.33
N LYS A 11 26.80 9.18 24.49
CA LYS A 11 27.27 8.05 23.68
C LYS A 11 26.73 8.06 22.24
N LEU A 12 25.72 8.90 21.98
CA LEU A 12 25.08 9.04 20.68
C LEU A 12 25.55 10.29 19.93
N ALA A 13 26.59 10.98 20.43
CA ALA A 13 27.15 12.16 19.79
C ALA A 13 27.52 11.87 18.32
N GLY A 14 27.05 12.73 17.43
CA GLY A 14 27.28 12.60 15.99
C GLY A 14 26.35 11.65 15.25
N THR A 15 25.37 11.00 15.91
CA THR A 15 24.40 10.16 15.22
C THR A 15 23.52 10.98 14.27
N THR A 16 23.17 10.37 13.14
CA THR A 16 22.19 10.91 12.17
C THR A 16 20.80 10.32 12.38
N HIS A 17 20.69 9.21 13.11
CA HIS A 17 19.44 8.53 13.41
C HIS A 17 19.32 8.29 14.92
N LEU A 18 18.22 8.76 15.50
CA LEU A 18 17.85 8.53 16.89
C LEU A 18 16.48 7.84 16.95
N ASP A 19 16.38 6.83 17.81
CA ASP A 19 15.19 5.98 17.98
C ASP A 19 15.03 5.71 19.48
N LEU A 20 14.06 6.35 20.10
CA LEU A 20 13.78 6.26 21.54
C LEU A 20 12.34 5.81 21.77
N SER A 21 12.16 4.74 22.53
CA SER A 21 10.85 4.20 22.92
C SER A 21 10.94 3.67 24.35
N GLU A 22 10.94 4.61 25.31
CA GLU A 22 11.15 4.32 26.74
C GLU A 22 10.05 4.91 27.62
N GLY A 23 8.84 5.05 27.06
CA GLY A 23 7.70 5.60 27.77
C GLY A 23 7.85 7.08 28.11
N LEU A 24 8.54 7.84 27.25
CA LEU A 24 8.79 9.27 27.42
C LEU A 24 7.48 10.05 27.54
N THR A 25 7.33 10.84 28.60
CA THR A 25 6.19 11.78 28.76
C THR A 25 6.53 13.18 28.30
N GLU A 26 7.82 13.48 28.14
CA GLU A 26 8.34 14.76 27.68
C GLU A 26 9.47 14.54 26.68
N PHE A 27 9.72 15.54 25.84
CA PHE A 27 10.83 15.52 24.89
C PHE A 27 12.18 15.66 25.65
N PRO A 28 13.12 14.73 25.50
CA PRO A 28 14.43 14.85 26.13
C PRO A 28 15.24 16.00 25.55
N ALA A 29 15.60 16.98 26.38
CA ALA A 29 16.35 18.16 25.94
C ALA A 29 17.74 17.81 25.37
N GLU A 30 18.32 16.69 25.79
CA GLU A 30 19.61 16.18 25.32
C GLU A 30 19.60 15.85 23.81
N ILE A 31 18.42 15.65 23.19
CA ILE A 31 18.31 15.48 21.73
C ILE A 31 18.86 16.72 21.00
N PHE A 32 18.75 17.91 21.60
CA PHE A 32 19.28 19.14 21.00
C PHE A 32 20.81 19.16 20.91
N GLU A 33 21.53 18.31 21.65
CA GLU A 33 22.99 18.15 21.50
C GLU A 33 23.35 17.50 20.16
N LEU A 34 22.39 16.88 19.48
CA LEU A 34 22.53 16.27 18.17
C LEU A 34 22.11 17.19 17.01
N ALA A 35 21.83 18.48 17.29
CA ALA A 35 21.30 19.41 16.30
C ALA A 35 22.13 19.49 15.00
N ASP A 36 23.46 19.33 15.12
CA ASP A 36 24.39 19.40 13.99
C ASP A 36 24.50 18.10 13.18
N THR A 37 23.86 16.99 13.60
CA THR A 37 23.95 15.70 12.89
C THR A 37 22.62 14.99 12.66
N LEU A 38 21.62 15.20 13.52
CA LEU A 38 20.40 14.41 13.52
C LEU A 38 19.53 14.69 12.29
N GLU A 39 19.30 13.66 11.48
CA GLU A 39 18.46 13.70 10.28
C GLU A 39 17.14 12.95 10.46
N ILE A 40 17.13 11.88 11.26
CA ILE A 40 15.98 11.00 11.48
C ILE A 40 15.73 10.86 12.97
N LEU A 41 14.57 11.32 13.44
CA LEU A 41 14.14 11.18 14.82
C LEU A 41 12.88 10.32 14.91
N ASN A 42 12.99 9.18 15.58
CA ASN A 42 11.86 8.33 15.92
C ASN A 42 11.61 8.36 17.44
N LEU A 43 10.45 8.88 17.82
CA LEU A 43 9.91 8.94 19.17
C LEU A 43 8.60 8.14 19.28
N SER A 44 8.40 7.14 18.40
CA SER A 44 7.20 6.33 18.42
C SER A 44 7.14 5.38 19.64
N GLY A 45 5.93 5.09 20.12
CA GLY A 45 5.71 4.19 21.26
C GLY A 45 6.03 4.84 22.62
N ASN A 46 5.83 6.14 22.75
CA ASN A 46 6.00 6.89 24.00
C ASN A 46 4.64 7.43 24.47
N LYS A 47 4.65 8.38 25.41
CA LYS A 47 3.48 9.05 25.97
C LYS A 47 3.58 10.57 25.79
N LEU A 48 4.16 11.00 24.66
CA LEU A 48 4.31 12.40 24.34
C LEU A 48 2.97 12.99 23.92
N SER A 49 2.65 14.17 24.43
CA SER A 49 1.48 14.95 24.00
C SER A 49 1.84 16.24 23.28
N ASP A 50 3.11 16.64 23.30
CA ASP A 50 3.63 17.85 22.64
C ASP A 50 5.11 17.69 22.25
N LEU A 51 5.62 18.64 21.44
CA LEU A 51 7.02 18.81 21.08
C LEU A 51 7.51 20.20 21.54
N PRO A 52 8.80 20.36 21.87
CA PRO A 52 9.31 21.61 22.41
C PRO A 52 9.23 22.75 21.37
N PRO A 53 9.02 24.00 21.80
CA PRO A 53 8.81 25.15 20.91
C PRO A 53 10.03 25.51 20.06
N ASP A 54 11.21 24.98 20.41
CA ASP A 54 12.48 25.21 19.72
C ASP A 54 12.97 23.98 18.94
N LEU A 55 12.06 23.05 18.58
CA LEU A 55 12.37 21.87 17.75
C LEU A 55 13.11 22.23 16.45
N GLY A 56 12.81 23.40 15.87
CA GLY A 56 13.49 23.93 14.68
C GLY A 56 15.01 24.10 14.81
N ARG A 57 15.56 24.05 16.03
CA ARG A 57 17.02 23.98 16.29
C ARG A 57 17.67 22.76 15.66
N LEU A 58 16.94 21.66 15.49
CA LEU A 58 17.37 20.46 14.78
C LEU A 58 17.35 20.72 13.26
N HIS A 59 18.23 21.61 12.80
CA HIS A 59 18.22 22.18 11.47
C HIS A 59 18.52 21.17 10.34
N LYS A 60 19.05 19.99 10.68
CA LYS A 60 19.23 18.85 9.76
C LYS A 60 18.10 17.82 9.80
N LEU A 61 17.10 18.00 10.67
CA LEU A 61 16.01 17.03 10.81
C LEU A 61 15.16 16.97 9.55
N ARG A 62 15.09 15.78 8.95
CA ARG A 62 14.38 15.50 7.70
C ARG A 62 13.18 14.60 7.90
N ILE A 63 13.24 13.72 8.91
CA ILE A 63 12.21 12.71 9.19
C ILE A 63 11.89 12.72 10.67
N LEU A 64 10.61 12.83 11.01
CA LEU A 64 10.11 12.74 12.37
C LEU A 64 8.97 11.72 12.45
N PHE A 65 9.10 10.75 13.35
CA PHE A 65 8.05 9.80 13.69
C PHE A 65 7.67 9.90 15.18
N CYS A 66 6.39 10.12 15.44
CA CYS A 66 5.78 10.22 16.76
C CYS A 66 4.52 9.33 16.84
N SER A 67 4.57 8.14 16.24
CA SER A 67 3.41 7.24 16.20
C SER A 67 3.17 6.56 17.55
N ASN A 68 1.95 6.15 17.88
CA ASN A 68 1.61 5.54 19.18
C ASN A 68 2.07 6.43 20.36
N ASN A 69 1.49 7.62 20.43
CA ASN A 69 1.71 8.62 21.48
C ASN A 69 0.33 9.21 21.90
N GLU A 70 0.33 10.32 22.64
CA GLU A 70 -0.88 10.95 23.20
C GLU A 70 -1.17 12.33 22.56
N PHE A 71 -0.72 12.58 21.33
CA PHE A 71 -0.95 13.84 20.63
C PHE A 71 -2.45 14.03 20.29
N THR A 72 -2.99 15.21 20.58
CA THR A 72 -4.36 15.62 20.21
C THR A 72 -4.39 16.64 19.07
N SER A 73 -3.25 17.23 18.74
CA SER A 73 -3.02 18.08 17.57
C SER A 73 -1.63 17.79 17.02
N VAL A 74 -1.44 17.98 15.70
CA VAL A 74 -0.06 18.02 15.17
C VAL A 74 0.62 19.30 15.67
N PRO A 75 1.83 19.24 16.26
CA PRO A 75 2.50 20.42 16.81
C PRO A 75 2.85 21.46 15.74
N GLU A 76 2.52 22.73 15.97
CA GLU A 76 2.80 23.82 15.02
C GLU A 76 4.30 24.06 14.80
N VAL A 77 5.13 23.70 15.79
CA VAL A 77 6.59 23.84 15.69
C VAL A 77 7.20 23.06 14.51
N LEU A 78 6.50 22.05 13.99
CA LEU A 78 6.96 21.30 12.82
C LEU A 78 7.15 22.20 11.59
N GLY A 79 6.29 23.20 11.39
CA GLY A 79 6.41 24.14 10.27
C GLY A 79 7.66 25.02 10.34
N GLN A 80 8.31 25.09 11.50
CA GLN A 80 9.56 25.81 11.72
C GLN A 80 10.81 24.97 11.39
N CYS A 81 10.65 23.67 11.06
CA CYS A 81 11.75 22.78 10.71
C CYS A 81 11.98 22.81 9.18
N PRO A 82 13.02 23.51 8.68
CA PRO A 82 13.14 23.86 7.26
C PRO A 82 13.40 22.66 6.33
N GLN A 83 14.02 21.59 6.85
CA GLN A 83 14.36 20.38 6.09
C GLN A 83 13.39 19.21 6.33
N LEU A 84 12.43 19.39 7.26
CA LEU A 84 11.51 18.34 7.64
C LEU A 84 10.58 18.03 6.47
N SER A 85 10.69 16.81 5.95
CA SER A 85 10.02 16.39 4.71
C SER A 85 9.15 15.15 4.91
N MET A 86 9.36 14.41 6.00
CA MET A 86 8.56 13.24 6.36
C MET A 86 8.11 13.34 7.81
N VAL A 87 6.80 13.27 8.00
CA VAL A 87 6.16 13.45 9.30
C VAL A 87 5.16 12.33 9.51
N GLY A 88 5.27 11.59 10.62
CA GLY A 88 4.32 10.53 10.95
C GLY A 88 3.84 10.52 12.39
N PHE A 89 2.54 10.58 12.57
CA PHE A 89 1.81 10.52 13.84
C PHE A 89 0.70 9.46 13.79
N LYS A 90 1.02 8.24 13.32
CA LYS A 90 0.03 7.15 13.28
C LYS A 90 -0.44 6.79 14.70
N ALA A 91 -1.69 6.40 14.88
CA ALA A 91 -2.22 5.88 16.14
C ALA A 91 -2.02 6.87 17.30
N ASN A 92 -2.58 8.07 17.15
CA ASN A 92 -2.64 9.10 18.19
C ASN A 92 -4.12 9.48 18.41
N GLN A 93 -4.39 10.63 19.05
CA GLN A 93 -5.74 11.14 19.29
C GLN A 93 -5.96 12.46 18.55
N ILE A 94 -5.27 12.65 17.41
CA ILE A 94 -5.19 13.95 16.73
C ILE A 94 -6.55 14.31 16.14
N GLN A 95 -7.08 15.46 16.57
CA GLN A 95 -8.33 16.04 16.07
C GLN A 95 -8.08 17.18 15.08
N THR A 96 -6.88 17.79 15.14
CA THR A 96 -6.53 18.98 14.36
C THR A 96 -5.15 18.87 13.72
N LEU A 97 -5.07 19.19 12.43
CA LEU A 97 -3.83 19.51 11.72
C LEU A 97 -3.79 21.03 11.49
N PRO A 98 -3.09 21.82 12.33
CA PRO A 98 -3.01 23.26 12.11
C PRO A 98 -2.16 23.57 10.87
N ALA A 99 -2.53 24.62 10.13
CA ALA A 99 -1.79 25.05 8.95
C ALA A 99 -0.31 25.35 9.25
N ALA A 100 -0.03 25.89 10.44
CA ALA A 100 1.33 26.20 10.89
C ALA A 100 2.21 24.96 11.09
N ALA A 101 1.65 23.75 11.24
CA ALA A 101 2.44 22.52 11.32
C ALA A 101 2.96 22.04 9.95
N LEU A 102 2.42 22.57 8.85
CA LEU A 102 2.79 22.16 7.50
C LEU A 102 4.13 22.74 7.09
N THR A 103 5.06 21.87 6.70
CA THR A 103 6.38 22.29 6.25
C THR A 103 6.39 22.54 4.73
N PRO A 104 7.17 23.53 4.23
CA PRO A 104 7.29 23.76 2.79
C PRO A 104 7.93 22.58 2.04
N ALA A 105 8.74 21.77 2.72
CA ALA A 105 9.45 20.62 2.17
C ALA A 105 8.67 19.29 2.30
N LEU A 106 7.44 19.33 2.81
CA LEU A 106 6.66 18.13 3.11
C LEU A 106 6.45 17.26 1.87
N ARG A 107 6.97 16.03 1.94
CA ARG A 107 6.83 14.97 0.92
C ARG A 107 5.94 13.83 1.39
N TRP A 108 5.96 13.52 2.69
CA TRP A 108 5.22 12.40 3.25
C TRP A 108 4.56 12.80 4.58
N LEU A 109 3.25 12.68 4.65
CA LEU A 109 2.46 12.90 5.85
C LEU A 109 1.68 11.63 6.23
N ILE A 110 1.89 11.12 7.45
CA ILE A 110 1.17 9.99 8.02
C ILE A 110 0.37 10.45 9.22
N LEU A 111 -0.96 10.42 9.11
CA LEU A 111 -1.92 10.70 10.18
C LEU A 111 -2.96 9.58 10.28
N THR A 112 -2.60 8.37 9.85
CA THR A 112 -3.41 7.15 9.97
C THR A 112 -3.84 6.91 11.42
N ASP A 113 -5.06 6.43 11.63
CA ASP A 113 -5.61 6.05 12.92
C ASP A 113 -5.58 7.21 13.93
N ASN A 114 -6.40 8.22 13.64
CA ASN A 114 -6.56 9.44 14.42
C ASN A 114 -8.04 9.87 14.41
N GLN A 115 -8.33 11.10 14.82
CA GLN A 115 -9.69 11.62 15.01
C GLN A 115 -9.96 12.88 14.15
N LEU A 116 -9.22 13.06 13.06
CA LEU A 116 -9.34 14.22 12.18
C LEU A 116 -10.73 14.26 11.54
N THR A 117 -11.39 15.42 11.61
CA THR A 117 -12.68 15.67 10.95
C THR A 117 -12.54 16.53 9.70
N ASN A 118 -11.47 17.30 9.59
CA ASN A 118 -11.14 18.15 8.46
C ASN A 118 -9.61 18.28 8.31
N LEU A 119 -9.18 18.83 7.17
CA LEU A 119 -7.79 19.19 6.89
C LEU A 119 -7.74 20.69 6.52
N PRO A 120 -6.64 21.39 6.84
CA PRO A 120 -6.48 22.80 6.48
C PRO A 120 -6.33 22.96 4.95
N PRO A 121 -6.97 23.97 4.32
CA PRO A 121 -6.77 24.27 2.91
C PRO A 121 -5.31 24.51 2.51
N GLU A 122 -4.47 24.94 3.44
CA GLU A 122 -3.03 25.17 3.25
C GLU A 122 -2.26 23.89 2.89
N LEU A 123 -2.83 22.71 3.10
CA LEU A 123 -2.23 21.45 2.61
C LEU A 123 -2.06 21.46 1.08
N GLY A 124 -2.90 22.20 0.35
CA GLY A 124 -2.75 22.46 -1.09
C GLY A 124 -1.48 23.24 -1.47
N ASN A 125 -0.80 23.88 -0.50
CA ASN A 125 0.48 24.57 -0.71
C ASN A 125 1.69 23.63 -0.63
N CYS A 126 1.53 22.40 -0.13
CA CYS A 126 2.60 21.41 -0.05
C CYS A 126 2.90 20.81 -1.44
N LYS A 127 3.61 21.55 -2.28
CA LYS A 127 3.89 21.19 -3.70
C LYS A 127 4.78 19.96 -3.86
N TYR A 128 5.47 19.55 -2.80
CA TYR A 128 6.33 18.37 -2.78
C TYR A 128 5.62 17.13 -2.23
N LEU A 129 4.37 17.23 -1.79
CA LEU A 129 3.64 16.11 -1.19
C LEU A 129 3.46 14.98 -2.21
N GLN A 130 3.99 13.80 -1.88
CA GLN A 130 3.94 12.58 -2.69
C GLN A 130 3.08 11.50 -2.03
N LYS A 131 3.12 11.42 -0.69
CA LYS A 131 2.45 10.35 0.08
C LYS A 131 1.63 10.92 1.23
N LEU A 132 0.33 10.59 1.23
CA LEU A 132 -0.62 11.07 2.23
C LEU A 132 -1.42 9.90 2.82
N MET A 133 -1.18 9.61 4.09
CA MET A 133 -1.83 8.50 4.80
C MET A 133 -2.81 9.06 5.84
N LEU A 134 -4.10 8.86 5.62
CA LEU A 134 -5.22 9.40 6.41
C LEU A 134 -6.24 8.32 6.78
N ALA A 135 -5.92 7.04 6.56
CA ALA A 135 -6.83 5.94 6.86
C ALA A 135 -7.22 5.91 8.35
N GLY A 136 -8.45 5.54 8.69
CA GLY A 136 -8.91 5.48 10.08
C GLY A 136 -9.06 6.86 10.73
N ASN A 137 -9.76 7.78 10.07
CA ASN A 137 -10.10 9.11 10.59
C ASN A 137 -11.62 9.34 10.47
N GLN A 138 -12.06 10.57 10.67
CA GLN A 138 -13.47 10.98 10.61
C GLN A 138 -13.74 11.99 9.48
N LEU A 139 -12.88 12.02 8.45
CA LEU A 139 -12.93 12.97 7.35
C LEU A 139 -14.16 12.72 6.47
N THR A 140 -14.82 13.79 6.05
CA THR A 140 -15.93 13.74 5.08
C THR A 140 -15.53 14.21 3.69
N GLU A 141 -14.45 14.98 3.58
CA GLU A 141 -13.94 15.55 2.34
C GLU A 141 -12.43 15.85 2.44
N LEU A 142 -11.78 16.04 1.29
CA LEU A 142 -10.43 16.59 1.17
C LEU A 142 -10.55 18.04 0.66
N PRO A 143 -9.73 19.00 1.15
CA PRO A 143 -9.78 20.38 0.69
C PRO A 143 -9.58 20.52 -0.82
N ALA A 144 -10.42 21.33 -1.49
CA ALA A 144 -10.33 21.55 -2.93
C ALA A 144 -8.97 22.12 -3.39
N SER A 145 -8.27 22.85 -2.51
CA SER A 145 -6.92 23.38 -2.75
C SER A 145 -5.88 22.28 -3.03
N MET A 146 -6.11 21.05 -2.57
CA MET A 146 -5.23 19.91 -2.82
C MET A 146 -5.19 19.47 -4.28
N ALA A 147 -6.10 19.96 -5.14
CA ALA A 147 -5.96 19.84 -6.60
C ALA A 147 -4.59 20.37 -7.10
N ALA A 148 -3.95 21.26 -6.34
CA ALA A 148 -2.63 21.81 -6.65
C ALA A 148 -1.45 20.94 -6.18
N CYS A 149 -1.68 19.82 -5.50
CA CYS A 149 -0.68 18.83 -5.09
C CYS A 149 -0.35 17.86 -6.25
N THR A 150 0.13 18.38 -7.37
CA THR A 150 0.34 17.61 -8.62
C THR A 150 1.45 16.55 -8.54
N ARG A 151 2.19 16.48 -7.43
CA ARG A 151 3.18 15.44 -7.14
C ARG A 151 2.65 14.28 -6.29
N LEU A 152 1.39 14.35 -5.86
CA LEU A 152 0.78 13.32 -5.03
C LEU A 152 0.64 12.03 -5.82
N GLU A 153 1.19 10.95 -5.28
CA GLU A 153 1.30 9.63 -5.92
C GLU A 153 0.52 8.56 -5.16
N LEU A 154 0.48 8.66 -3.83
CA LEU A 154 -0.19 7.71 -2.95
C LEU A 154 -1.11 8.44 -1.94
N VAL A 155 -2.37 8.01 -1.89
CA VAL A 155 -3.37 8.48 -0.93
C VAL A 155 -4.08 7.30 -0.25
N ARG A 156 -4.06 7.27 1.08
CA ARG A 156 -4.89 6.34 1.87
C ARG A 156 -5.94 7.13 2.63
N ILE A 157 -7.21 6.93 2.32
CA ILE A 157 -8.36 7.54 2.99
C ILE A 157 -9.40 6.49 3.42
N ALA A 158 -9.00 5.22 3.47
CA ALA A 158 -9.84 4.13 3.94
C ALA A 158 -10.37 4.38 5.37
N ALA A 159 -11.51 3.78 5.72
CA ALA A 159 -12.15 3.92 7.03
C ALA A 159 -12.31 5.39 7.47
N ASN A 160 -13.01 6.16 6.66
CA ASN A 160 -13.40 7.56 6.93
C ASN A 160 -14.92 7.72 6.73
N ARG A 161 -15.41 8.93 6.52
CA ARG A 161 -16.83 9.27 6.35
C ARG A 161 -17.13 9.93 5.00
N PHE A 162 -16.33 9.65 3.97
CA PHE A 162 -16.53 10.22 2.65
C PHE A 162 -17.84 9.73 2.02
N LYS A 163 -18.63 10.67 1.49
CA LYS A 163 -19.86 10.36 0.72
C LYS A 163 -19.64 10.38 -0.79
N ALA A 164 -18.48 10.87 -1.23
CA ALA A 164 -18.00 10.84 -2.60
C ALA A 164 -16.48 11.07 -2.60
N LEU A 165 -15.82 10.69 -3.68
CA LEU A 165 -14.46 11.13 -3.98
C LEU A 165 -14.50 12.51 -4.64
N PRO A 166 -13.57 13.43 -4.33
CA PRO A 166 -13.50 14.69 -5.04
C PRO A 166 -12.97 14.48 -6.48
N GLU A 167 -13.62 15.07 -7.48
CA GLU A 167 -13.27 14.88 -8.90
C GLU A 167 -11.80 15.21 -9.22
N TRP A 168 -11.25 16.25 -8.57
CA TRP A 168 -9.86 16.66 -8.78
C TRP A 168 -8.84 15.58 -8.38
N LEU A 169 -9.21 14.66 -7.48
CA LEU A 169 -8.31 13.58 -7.05
C LEU A 169 -8.05 12.62 -8.20
N LEU A 170 -9.10 12.31 -8.97
CA LEU A 170 -9.03 11.39 -10.11
C LEU A 170 -8.33 12.00 -11.34
N SER A 171 -8.18 13.33 -11.37
CA SER A 171 -7.45 14.05 -12.43
C SER A 171 -6.00 14.34 -12.10
N LEU A 172 -5.51 13.97 -10.90
CA LEU A 172 -4.12 14.21 -10.53
C LEU A 172 -3.16 13.47 -11.47
N PRO A 173 -2.13 14.16 -11.98
CA PRO A 173 -1.27 13.60 -13.03
C PRO A 173 -0.36 12.48 -12.53
N ARG A 174 -0.13 12.40 -11.23
CA ARG A 174 0.78 11.44 -10.61
C ARG A 174 0.14 10.44 -9.66
N LEU A 175 -1.15 10.56 -9.36
CA LEU A 175 -1.82 9.63 -8.46
C LEU A 175 -1.86 8.24 -9.09
N SER A 176 -1.39 7.25 -8.34
CA SER A 176 -1.28 5.84 -8.76
C SER A 176 -1.86 4.88 -7.75
N TRP A 177 -1.69 5.17 -6.46
CA TRP A 177 -2.13 4.29 -5.39
C TRP A 177 -3.16 5.02 -4.53
N LEU A 178 -4.37 4.49 -4.53
CA LEU A 178 -5.50 5.06 -3.81
C LEU A 178 -6.23 3.95 -3.06
N ALA A 179 -6.33 4.07 -1.74
CA ALA A 179 -7.21 3.21 -0.94
C ALA A 179 -8.29 4.04 -0.24
N TYR A 180 -9.53 3.63 -0.37
CA TYR A 180 -10.72 4.30 0.16
C TYR A 180 -11.77 3.34 0.74
N ALA A 181 -11.47 2.05 0.88
CA ALA A 181 -12.39 1.06 1.44
C ALA A 181 -12.96 1.49 2.80
N GLY A 182 -14.19 1.08 3.11
CA GLY A 182 -14.85 1.47 4.36
C GLY A 182 -15.30 2.91 4.45
N ASN A 183 -15.53 3.57 3.31
CA ASN A 183 -16.24 4.85 3.25
C ASN A 183 -17.70 4.63 2.81
N PRO A 184 -18.64 5.48 3.27
CA PRO A 184 -20.05 5.37 2.89
C PRO A 184 -20.32 5.25 1.38
N PHE A 185 -19.53 5.93 0.54
CA PHE A 185 -19.75 5.88 -0.92
C PHE A 185 -19.41 4.54 -1.58
N SER A 186 -18.52 3.74 -0.99
CA SER A 186 -18.09 2.45 -1.57
C SER A 186 -18.81 1.25 -0.96
N GLU A 187 -19.57 1.46 0.13
CA GLU A 187 -20.20 0.38 0.90
C GLU A 187 -21.20 -0.45 0.07
N ALA A 188 -22.00 0.20 -0.77
CA ALA A 188 -22.97 -0.51 -1.63
C ALA A 188 -22.29 -1.44 -2.64
N ALA A 189 -21.18 -1.01 -3.25
CA ALA A 189 -20.41 -1.80 -4.19
C ALA A 189 -19.74 -3.00 -3.49
N GLU A 190 -19.16 -2.79 -2.30
CA GLU A 190 -18.57 -3.85 -1.48
C GLU A 190 -19.62 -4.91 -1.07
N GLN A 191 -20.79 -4.47 -0.60
CA GLN A 191 -21.89 -5.39 -0.25
C GLN A 191 -22.39 -6.18 -1.46
N ALA A 192 -22.56 -5.53 -2.62
CA ALA A 192 -22.98 -6.20 -3.84
C ALA A 192 -21.96 -7.27 -4.27
N ALA A 193 -20.67 -6.95 -4.22
CA ALA A 193 -19.60 -7.89 -4.58
C ALA A 193 -19.54 -9.11 -3.66
N VAL A 194 -19.75 -8.94 -2.35
CA VAL A 194 -19.81 -10.04 -1.37
C VAL A 194 -21.02 -10.93 -1.60
N VAL A 195 -22.18 -10.35 -1.94
CA VAL A 195 -23.41 -11.12 -2.24
C VAL A 195 -23.27 -11.93 -3.52
N GLN A 196 -22.63 -11.37 -4.55
CA GLN A 196 -22.41 -12.05 -5.83
C GLN A 196 -21.39 -13.19 -5.74
N HIS A 197 -20.45 -13.13 -4.79
CA HIS A 197 -19.36 -14.09 -4.64
C HIS A 197 -19.34 -14.71 -3.24
N PRO A 198 -20.33 -15.58 -2.91
CA PRO A 198 -20.38 -16.22 -1.60
C PRO A 198 -19.17 -17.15 -1.41
N ILE A 199 -18.53 -17.07 -0.24
CA ILE A 199 -17.38 -17.91 0.09
C ILE A 199 -17.77 -19.15 0.89
N THR A 200 -17.07 -20.25 0.61
CA THR A 200 -17.09 -21.44 1.45
C THR A 200 -16.49 -21.13 2.82
N THR A 201 -17.22 -21.48 3.89
CA THR A 201 -16.68 -21.43 5.24
C THR A 201 -15.91 -22.71 5.53
N ILE A 202 -14.67 -22.57 6.00
CA ILE A 202 -13.81 -23.68 6.43
C ILE A 202 -13.78 -23.68 7.96
N ASP A 203 -14.20 -24.79 8.55
CA ASP A 203 -14.15 -24.97 10.00
C ASP A 203 -12.70 -24.96 10.50
N TRP A 204 -12.43 -24.13 11.51
CA TRP A 204 -11.15 -24.08 12.20
C TRP A 204 -10.69 -25.46 12.69
N ALA A 205 -11.61 -26.32 13.13
CA ALA A 205 -11.28 -27.67 13.58
C ALA A 205 -10.69 -28.56 12.48
N ALA A 206 -10.90 -28.21 11.20
CA ALA A 206 -10.33 -28.91 10.05
C ALA A 206 -8.92 -28.41 9.67
N LEU A 207 -8.40 -27.40 10.37
CA LEU A 207 -7.10 -26.79 10.11
C LEU A 207 -6.09 -27.15 11.20
N THR A 208 -4.90 -27.57 10.78
CA THR A 208 -3.74 -27.71 11.68
C THR A 208 -2.69 -26.68 11.29
N LEU A 209 -2.45 -25.69 12.17
CA LEU A 209 -1.39 -24.70 11.97
C LEU A 209 -0.01 -25.33 12.16
N GLN A 210 0.93 -24.86 11.36
CA GLN A 210 2.34 -25.23 11.41
C GLN A 210 3.18 -23.95 11.67
N GLN A 211 4.28 -23.80 10.96
CA GLN A 211 5.18 -22.65 11.09
C GLN A 211 4.56 -21.35 10.56
N GLN A 212 4.95 -20.23 11.19
CA GLN A 212 4.63 -18.89 10.70
C GLN A 212 5.44 -18.60 9.43
N LEU A 213 4.76 -18.17 8.36
CA LEU A 213 5.38 -17.78 7.09
C LEU A 213 5.70 -16.29 7.06
N GLY A 214 4.88 -15.46 7.72
CA GLY A 214 5.08 -14.02 7.76
C GLY A 214 4.09 -13.30 8.66
N GLU A 215 4.38 -12.04 8.97
CA GLU A 215 3.50 -11.15 9.73
C GLU A 215 3.59 -9.74 9.15
N GLY A 216 2.42 -9.12 8.95
CA GLY A 216 2.29 -7.76 8.42
C GLY A 216 1.24 -6.97 9.18
N ALA A 217 0.95 -5.76 8.70
CA ALA A 217 0.00 -4.85 9.35
C ALA A 217 -1.43 -5.42 9.44
N SER A 218 -1.85 -6.24 8.45
CA SER A 218 -3.19 -6.81 8.41
C SER A 218 -3.32 -8.14 9.16
N GLY A 219 -2.23 -8.84 9.49
CA GLY A 219 -2.33 -10.16 10.11
C GLY A 219 -1.06 -10.99 10.11
N VAL A 220 -1.21 -12.25 10.53
CA VAL A 220 -0.15 -13.26 10.53
C VAL A 220 -0.54 -14.38 9.57
N ILE A 221 0.43 -14.85 8.80
CA ILE A 221 0.27 -15.94 7.84
C ILE A 221 1.03 -17.15 8.38
N TYR A 222 0.33 -18.29 8.44
CA TYR A 222 0.89 -19.57 8.84
C TYR A 222 0.83 -20.55 7.68
N GLN A 223 1.78 -21.46 7.60
CA GLN A 223 1.58 -22.69 6.88
C GLN A 223 0.60 -23.57 7.68
N GLY A 224 -0.24 -24.33 6.99
CA GLY A 224 -1.16 -25.25 7.63
C GLY A 224 -1.48 -26.46 6.77
N GLN A 225 -2.18 -27.41 7.38
CA GLN A 225 -2.81 -28.53 6.71
C GLN A 225 -4.32 -28.41 6.83
N TRP A 226 -5.01 -28.51 5.71
CA TRP A 226 -6.47 -28.55 5.65
C TRP A 226 -6.93 -29.99 5.41
N GLN A 227 -7.61 -30.55 6.42
CA GLN A 227 -8.26 -31.85 6.32
C GLN A 227 -9.63 -31.71 5.67
N ARG A 228 -9.73 -32.02 4.39
CA ARG A 228 -11.01 -32.09 3.68
C ARG A 228 -11.73 -33.41 3.99
N GLU A 229 -13.06 -33.39 3.97
CA GLU A 229 -13.85 -34.61 4.10
C GLU A 229 -13.50 -35.60 2.99
N ASN A 230 -13.14 -36.83 3.36
CA ASN A 230 -12.80 -37.93 2.45
C ASN A 230 -11.65 -37.64 1.45
N ALA A 231 -10.73 -36.73 1.78
CA ALA A 231 -9.52 -36.49 0.98
C ALA A 231 -8.26 -36.47 1.85
N SER A 232 -7.10 -36.59 1.20
CA SER A 232 -5.81 -36.39 1.85
C SER A 232 -5.67 -34.94 2.35
N PRO A 233 -4.94 -34.71 3.45
CA PRO A 233 -4.59 -33.37 3.90
C PRO A 233 -3.97 -32.55 2.77
N GLN A 234 -4.43 -31.32 2.60
CA GLN A 234 -3.87 -30.38 1.63
C GLN A 234 -3.04 -29.33 2.38
N ALA A 235 -1.82 -29.06 1.89
CA ALA A 235 -1.02 -27.94 2.38
C ALA A 235 -1.65 -26.61 1.94
N VAL A 236 -1.78 -25.68 2.88
CA VAL A 236 -2.41 -24.37 2.68
C VAL A 236 -1.66 -23.28 3.42
N ALA A 237 -1.89 -22.02 3.04
CA ALA A 237 -1.55 -20.87 3.85
C ALA A 237 -2.80 -20.40 4.62
N VAL A 238 -2.65 -20.09 5.90
CA VAL A 238 -3.72 -19.60 6.78
C VAL A 238 -3.37 -18.18 7.20
N LYS A 239 -4.12 -17.19 6.69
CA LYS A 239 -3.99 -15.80 7.09
C LYS A 239 -4.99 -15.47 8.18
N LEU A 240 -4.51 -15.10 9.36
CA LEU A 240 -5.33 -14.62 10.48
C LEU A 240 -5.20 -13.11 10.57
N PHE A 241 -6.32 -12.39 10.49
CA PHE A 241 -6.34 -10.94 10.52
C PHE A 241 -6.15 -10.38 11.93
N LYS A 242 -5.52 -9.21 12.04
CA LYS A 242 -5.29 -8.47 13.29
C LYS A 242 -5.90 -7.07 13.21
N GLY A 243 -6.39 -6.60 14.35
CA GLY A 243 -6.84 -5.21 14.54
C GLY A 243 -8.16 -4.86 13.83
N ALA A 244 -8.64 -3.64 14.07
CA ALA A 244 -9.87 -3.13 13.47
C ALA A 244 -9.61 -2.33 12.18
N VAL A 245 -8.44 -1.69 12.07
CA VAL A 245 -8.03 -0.81 10.96
C VAL A 245 -6.52 -0.97 10.74
N THR A 246 -6.10 -1.03 9.47
CA THR A 246 -4.69 -1.07 9.06
C THR A 246 -4.28 0.26 8.41
N SER A 247 -3.01 0.39 7.99
CA SER A 247 -2.57 1.56 7.20
C SER A 247 -3.26 1.70 5.85
N ASP A 248 -3.72 0.58 5.30
CA ASP A 248 -4.13 0.46 3.92
C ASP A 248 -5.65 0.28 3.78
N GLY A 249 -6.29 -0.31 4.80
CA GLY A 249 -7.72 -0.52 4.81
C GLY A 249 -8.24 -1.30 6.00
N LEU A 250 -9.43 -1.85 5.84
CA LEU A 250 -10.11 -2.67 6.84
C LEU A 250 -9.89 -4.14 6.51
N PRO A 251 -9.55 -5.00 7.50
CA PRO A 251 -9.38 -6.43 7.26
C PRO A 251 -10.57 -7.11 6.58
N ARG A 252 -11.80 -6.68 6.90
CA ARG A 252 -13.02 -7.19 6.25
C ARG A 252 -13.10 -6.86 4.76
N SER A 253 -12.58 -5.70 4.35
CA SER A 253 -12.63 -5.25 2.96
C SER A 253 -11.54 -5.93 2.15
N GLU A 254 -10.35 -6.13 2.72
CA GLU A 254 -9.31 -6.99 2.16
C GLU A 254 -9.85 -8.41 1.94
N MET A 255 -10.49 -8.98 2.97
CA MET A 255 -11.10 -10.29 2.87
C MET A 255 -12.14 -10.34 1.75
N ALA A 256 -13.09 -9.39 1.73
CA ALA A 256 -14.09 -9.30 0.66
C ALA A 256 -13.45 -9.23 -0.73
N ALA A 257 -12.39 -8.43 -0.90
CA ALA A 257 -11.71 -8.28 -2.18
C ALA A 257 -11.02 -9.57 -2.62
N CYS A 258 -10.29 -10.26 -1.72
CA CYS A 258 -9.67 -11.56 -2.03
C CYS A 258 -10.72 -12.58 -2.51
N ILE A 259 -11.89 -12.58 -1.88
CA ILE A 259 -12.99 -13.50 -2.19
C ILE A 259 -13.61 -13.16 -3.54
N SER A 260 -14.05 -11.91 -3.68
CA SER A 260 -14.76 -11.41 -4.85
C SER A 260 -13.86 -11.34 -6.09
N ALA A 261 -12.54 -11.27 -5.92
CA ALA A 261 -11.59 -11.41 -7.02
C ALA A 261 -11.77 -12.76 -7.75
N GLY A 262 -12.10 -13.85 -7.04
CA GLY A 262 -12.27 -15.16 -7.66
C GLY A 262 -10.98 -15.72 -8.26
N ALA A 263 -11.11 -16.75 -9.10
CA ALA A 263 -9.95 -17.44 -9.65
C ALA A 263 -9.36 -16.71 -10.86
N HIS A 264 -8.04 -16.49 -10.83
CA HIS A 264 -7.25 -16.02 -11.95
C HIS A 264 -5.84 -16.63 -11.84
N PRO A 265 -5.15 -17.01 -12.94
CA PRO A 265 -3.82 -17.62 -12.86
C PRO A 265 -2.80 -16.77 -12.10
N ASN A 266 -2.79 -15.46 -12.34
CA ASN A 266 -1.86 -14.52 -11.69
C ASN A 266 -2.39 -13.95 -10.35
N LEU A 267 -3.37 -14.60 -9.70
CA LEU A 267 -3.85 -14.25 -8.36
C LEU A 267 -3.71 -15.45 -7.41
N ILE A 268 -3.43 -15.17 -6.14
CA ILE A 268 -3.42 -16.21 -5.09
C ILE A 268 -4.83 -16.78 -4.92
N ALA A 269 -5.02 -18.09 -5.08
CA ALA A 269 -6.35 -18.67 -4.86
C ALA A 269 -6.77 -18.59 -3.39
N VAL A 270 -8.03 -18.21 -3.19
CA VAL A 270 -8.70 -18.27 -1.90
C VAL A 270 -9.47 -19.59 -1.79
N GLY A 271 -9.11 -20.40 -0.80
CA GLY A 271 -9.78 -21.67 -0.51
C GLY A 271 -11.08 -21.50 0.29
N GLY A 272 -11.14 -20.52 1.20
CA GLY A 272 -12.31 -20.29 2.04
C GLY A 272 -12.09 -19.29 3.18
N LYS A 273 -13.18 -18.83 3.79
CA LYS A 273 -13.16 -18.03 5.03
C LYS A 273 -13.14 -18.96 6.24
N ILE A 274 -12.32 -18.64 7.23
CA ILE A 274 -12.25 -19.41 8.47
C ILE A 274 -13.50 -19.14 9.32
N GLY A 275 -14.15 -20.21 9.77
CA GLY A 275 -15.24 -20.19 10.74
C GLY A 275 -14.88 -20.92 12.02
N GLY A 276 -15.49 -20.55 13.14
CA GLY A 276 -15.35 -21.29 14.40
C GLY A 276 -13.99 -21.14 15.12
N HIS A 277 -13.21 -20.10 14.80
CA HIS A 277 -11.94 -19.85 15.50
C HIS A 277 -12.19 -19.60 17.01
N PRO A 278 -11.46 -20.26 17.95
CA PRO A 278 -11.75 -20.20 19.39
C PRO A 278 -11.74 -18.79 20.00
N ALA A 279 -10.87 -17.92 19.49
CA ALA A 279 -10.77 -16.52 19.90
C ALA A 279 -11.65 -15.55 19.05
N GLY A 280 -12.48 -16.07 18.14
CA GLY A 280 -13.28 -15.25 17.22
C GLY A 280 -12.48 -14.50 16.16
N ALA A 281 -11.23 -14.91 15.90
CA ALA A 281 -10.40 -14.28 14.88
C ALA A 281 -10.95 -14.53 13.48
N GLU A 282 -10.93 -13.49 12.65
CA GLU A 282 -11.24 -13.59 11.23
C GLU A 282 -10.01 -14.04 10.44
N GLY A 283 -10.22 -14.82 9.38
CA GLY A 283 -9.11 -15.29 8.55
C GLY A 283 -9.52 -15.95 7.25
N LEU A 284 -8.52 -16.18 6.40
CA LEU A 284 -8.65 -16.82 5.10
C LEU A 284 -7.73 -18.03 5.02
N VAL A 285 -8.20 -19.07 4.34
CA VAL A 285 -7.37 -20.16 3.83
C VAL A 285 -7.03 -19.83 2.39
N LEU A 286 -5.75 -19.80 2.07
CA LEU A 286 -5.17 -19.44 0.79
C LEU A 286 -4.38 -20.64 0.23
N GLU A 287 -4.17 -20.63 -1.08
CA GLU A 287 -3.17 -21.47 -1.74
C GLU A 287 -1.80 -21.27 -1.09
N LEU A 288 -1.11 -22.38 -0.77
CA LEU A 288 0.28 -22.31 -0.33
C LEU A 288 1.17 -22.07 -1.56
N ILE A 289 1.87 -20.94 -1.58
CA ILE A 289 2.73 -20.56 -2.69
C ILE A 289 3.99 -21.43 -2.69
N ASP A 290 4.44 -21.82 -3.89
CA ASP A 290 5.67 -22.57 -4.07
C ASP A 290 6.88 -21.75 -3.56
N PRO A 291 7.79 -22.32 -2.75
CA PRO A 291 8.98 -21.63 -2.25
C PRO A 291 9.91 -21.05 -3.33
N ALA A 292 9.76 -21.45 -4.60
CA ALA A 292 10.47 -20.85 -5.73
C ALA A 292 10.04 -19.40 -6.02
N PHE A 293 8.87 -18.96 -5.55
CA PHE A 293 8.43 -17.58 -5.70
C PHE A 293 9.11 -16.67 -4.67
N GLY A 294 9.61 -15.53 -5.14
CA GLY A 294 10.09 -14.42 -4.31
C GLY A 294 9.40 -13.12 -4.68
N ASN A 295 9.47 -12.11 -3.81
CA ASN A 295 9.00 -10.77 -4.14
C ASN A 295 9.83 -10.19 -5.29
N LEU A 296 9.17 -9.57 -6.26
CA LEU A 296 9.82 -8.93 -7.41
C LEU A 296 10.73 -7.76 -6.98
N ALA A 297 10.35 -7.06 -5.91
CA ALA A 297 11.13 -5.97 -5.33
C ALA A 297 10.93 -5.86 -3.81
N GLY A 298 11.78 -5.06 -3.16
CA GLY A 298 11.54 -4.54 -1.81
C GLY A 298 10.65 -3.28 -1.82
N PRO A 299 10.00 -2.95 -0.69
CA PRO A 299 9.08 -1.82 -0.61
C PRO A 299 9.80 -0.46 -0.72
N PRO A 300 9.06 0.65 -0.90
CA PRO A 300 9.66 1.97 -1.01
C PRO A 300 10.45 2.37 0.24
N SER A 301 11.53 3.15 0.03
CA SER A 301 12.39 3.66 1.11
C SER A 301 12.07 5.12 1.45
N PHE A 302 12.68 5.66 2.51
CA PHE A 302 12.64 7.11 2.79
C PHE A 302 13.28 7.96 1.68
N VAL A 303 14.08 7.39 0.80
CA VAL A 303 14.69 8.12 -0.33
C VAL A 303 13.69 8.19 -1.49
N THR A 304 13.20 7.03 -1.93
CA THR A 304 12.29 6.91 -3.08
C THR A 304 10.87 7.35 -2.77
N CYS A 305 10.46 7.35 -1.49
CA CYS A 305 9.14 7.72 -0.96
C CYS A 305 8.01 6.76 -1.37
N THR A 306 7.89 6.50 -2.67
CA THR A 306 6.75 5.81 -3.31
C THR A 306 7.17 4.83 -4.39
N ARG A 307 8.47 4.70 -4.71
CA ARG A 307 8.98 3.72 -5.70
C ARG A 307 9.71 2.57 -5.02
N ASP A 308 9.50 1.36 -5.52
CA ASP A 308 10.08 0.14 -4.98
C ASP A 308 11.60 0.09 -5.16
N ILE A 309 12.25 -0.71 -4.33
CA ILE A 309 13.70 -0.87 -4.30
C ILE A 309 14.04 -2.28 -4.75
N TYR A 310 14.88 -2.40 -5.77
CA TYR A 310 15.37 -3.69 -6.25
C TYR A 310 16.83 -3.86 -5.86
N ASP A 311 17.28 -5.11 -5.85
CA ASP A 311 18.71 -5.38 -5.81
C ASP A 311 19.37 -4.76 -7.06
N PRO A 312 20.50 -4.02 -6.94
CA PRO A 312 21.21 -3.45 -8.08
C PRO A 312 21.63 -4.49 -9.14
N GLU A 313 21.77 -5.76 -8.76
CA GLU A 313 22.14 -6.86 -9.66
C GLU A 313 20.91 -7.51 -10.34
N THR A 314 19.68 -7.12 -9.97
CA THR A 314 18.46 -7.63 -10.61
C THR A 314 18.40 -7.21 -12.08
N ILE A 315 18.41 -8.21 -12.96
CA ILE A 315 18.28 -8.06 -14.41
C ILE A 315 17.21 -9.03 -14.90
N PHE A 316 16.33 -8.57 -15.80
CA PHE A 316 15.34 -9.41 -16.46
C PHE A 316 15.68 -9.59 -17.93
N SER A 317 15.37 -10.77 -18.47
CA SER A 317 15.23 -10.89 -19.92
C SER A 317 13.98 -10.11 -20.36
N VAL A 318 13.96 -9.67 -21.62
CA VAL A 318 12.77 -8.98 -22.17
C VAL A 318 11.55 -9.91 -22.16
N GLU A 319 11.75 -11.21 -22.38
CA GLU A 319 10.70 -12.21 -22.32
C GLU A 319 10.11 -12.32 -20.90
N ASP A 320 10.95 -12.38 -19.87
CA ASP A 320 10.47 -12.41 -18.48
C ASP A 320 9.72 -11.13 -18.11
N ALA A 321 10.24 -9.96 -18.50
CA ALA A 321 9.58 -8.69 -18.25
C ALA A 321 8.21 -8.61 -18.95
N LEU A 322 8.11 -9.12 -20.18
CA LEU A 322 6.85 -9.23 -20.93
C LEU A 322 5.86 -10.17 -20.24
N HIS A 323 6.31 -11.35 -19.79
CA HIS A 323 5.47 -12.31 -19.08
C HIS A 323 4.95 -11.74 -17.75
N ILE A 324 5.80 -11.07 -16.98
CA ILE A 324 5.40 -10.39 -15.75
C ILE A 324 4.36 -9.31 -16.06
N ALA A 325 4.66 -8.42 -17.01
CA ALA A 325 3.76 -7.33 -17.40
C ALA A 325 2.39 -7.85 -17.86
N ALA A 326 2.36 -8.89 -18.68
CA ALA A 326 1.13 -9.48 -19.18
C ALA A 326 0.31 -10.19 -18.09
N GLY A 327 0.97 -10.93 -17.21
CA GLY A 327 0.32 -11.60 -16.07
C GLY A 327 -0.34 -10.60 -15.13
N ILE A 328 0.36 -9.50 -14.83
CA ILE A 328 -0.15 -8.44 -13.94
C ILE A 328 -1.24 -7.60 -14.61
N ALA A 329 -1.10 -7.29 -15.90
CA ALA A 329 -2.17 -6.64 -16.66
C ALA A 329 -3.44 -7.50 -16.72
N GLY A 330 -3.31 -8.82 -16.89
CA GLY A 330 -4.43 -9.77 -16.83
C GLY A 330 -5.10 -9.83 -15.45
N ALA A 331 -4.30 -9.88 -14.38
CA ALA A 331 -4.84 -9.83 -13.02
C ALA A 331 -5.60 -8.53 -12.76
N ALA A 332 -5.06 -7.38 -13.17
CA ALA A 332 -5.70 -6.09 -12.96
C ALA A 332 -6.99 -5.93 -13.78
N GLU A 333 -7.00 -6.34 -15.06
CA GLU A 333 -8.21 -6.40 -15.89
C GLU A 333 -9.30 -7.25 -15.22
N HIS A 334 -8.94 -8.44 -14.77
CA HIS A 334 -9.86 -9.38 -14.12
C HIS A 334 -10.48 -8.82 -12.83
N LEU A 335 -9.71 -8.06 -12.05
CA LEU A 335 -10.20 -7.34 -10.87
C LEU A 335 -11.15 -6.20 -11.28
N HIS A 336 -10.80 -5.44 -12.32
CA HIS A 336 -11.59 -4.30 -12.80
C HIS A 336 -12.95 -4.73 -13.34
N GLU A 337 -13.04 -5.86 -14.04
CA GLU A 337 -14.29 -6.46 -14.49
C GLU A 337 -15.24 -6.83 -13.33
N ARG A 338 -14.68 -7.03 -12.14
CA ARG A 338 -15.41 -7.37 -10.90
C ARG A 338 -15.66 -6.16 -10.00
N GLY A 339 -15.38 -4.95 -10.50
CA GLY A 339 -15.56 -3.72 -9.72
C GLY A 339 -14.56 -3.58 -8.58
N ILE A 340 -13.37 -4.19 -8.68
CA ILE A 340 -12.31 -4.15 -7.67
C ILE A 340 -11.11 -3.38 -8.20
N MET A 341 -10.65 -2.39 -7.43
CA MET A 341 -9.31 -1.81 -7.58
C MET A 341 -8.37 -2.55 -6.62
N HIS A 342 -7.14 -2.87 -7.05
CA HIS A 342 -6.12 -3.38 -6.13
C HIS A 342 -5.69 -2.31 -5.11
N GLY A 343 -5.54 -1.07 -5.57
CA GLY A 343 -5.21 0.09 -4.73
C GLY A 343 -3.75 0.15 -4.26
N ASP A 344 -3.00 -0.95 -4.42
CA ASP A 344 -1.58 -1.07 -4.06
C ASP A 344 -0.76 -1.89 -5.06
N LEU A 345 -1.00 -1.68 -6.36
CA LEU A 345 -0.28 -2.39 -7.43
C LEU A 345 1.19 -1.96 -7.45
N TYR A 346 2.04 -2.76 -6.82
CA TYR A 346 3.47 -2.52 -6.61
C TYR A 346 4.27 -3.77 -6.93
N ALA A 347 5.56 -3.62 -7.26
CA ALA A 347 6.45 -4.74 -7.47
C ALA A 347 6.69 -5.54 -6.19
N HIS A 348 6.77 -4.89 -5.02
CA HIS A 348 6.90 -5.62 -3.75
C HIS A 348 5.67 -6.48 -3.38
N ASN A 349 4.52 -6.24 -4.02
CA ASN A 349 3.30 -7.03 -3.90
C ASN A 349 3.15 -8.07 -5.02
N ILE A 350 4.14 -8.20 -5.90
CA ILE A 350 4.17 -9.19 -6.98
C ILE A 350 5.18 -10.27 -6.61
N LEU A 351 4.71 -11.52 -6.58
CA LEU A 351 5.55 -12.70 -6.44
C LEU A 351 5.97 -13.17 -7.82
N THR A 352 7.24 -13.50 -8.01
CA THR A 352 7.78 -14.01 -9.28
C THR A 352 8.64 -15.25 -9.09
N ALA A 353 8.62 -16.12 -10.11
CA ALA A 353 9.49 -17.29 -10.24
C ALA A 353 10.17 -17.29 -11.63
N GLU A 354 10.93 -18.35 -11.93
CA GLU A 354 11.65 -18.51 -13.21
C GLU A 354 10.71 -18.39 -14.44
N GLY A 355 11.21 -17.80 -15.53
CA GLY A 355 10.46 -17.64 -16.78
C GLY A 355 9.42 -16.51 -16.78
N GLY A 356 9.48 -15.59 -15.79
CA GLY A 356 8.57 -14.45 -15.68
C GLY A 356 7.17 -14.82 -15.17
N VAL A 357 7.02 -16.02 -14.59
CA VAL A 357 5.79 -16.42 -13.91
C VAL A 357 5.55 -15.49 -12.74
N SER A 358 4.35 -14.89 -12.67
CA SER A 358 4.03 -13.88 -11.66
C SER A 358 2.65 -14.06 -11.01
N MET A 359 2.52 -13.64 -9.75
CA MET A 359 1.26 -13.59 -9.03
C MET A 359 1.15 -12.27 -8.26
N LEU A 360 0.03 -11.58 -8.41
CA LEU A 360 -0.31 -10.39 -7.63
C LEU A 360 -0.85 -10.81 -6.26
N SER A 361 -0.38 -10.14 -5.21
CA SER A 361 -0.69 -10.42 -3.81
C SER A 361 -0.98 -9.12 -3.05
N ASP A 362 -1.35 -9.26 -1.77
CA ASP A 362 -1.69 -8.17 -0.84
C ASP A 362 -2.85 -7.24 -1.27
N PHE A 363 -4.06 -7.66 -0.89
CA PHE A 363 -5.29 -6.90 -1.11
C PHE A 363 -5.60 -5.93 0.03
N GLY A 364 -4.64 -5.61 0.91
CA GLY A 364 -4.87 -4.75 2.08
C GLY A 364 -5.43 -3.37 1.75
N ALA A 365 -5.13 -2.86 0.55
CA ALA A 365 -5.62 -1.59 0.03
C ALA A 365 -6.80 -1.70 -0.94
N ALA A 366 -7.28 -2.91 -1.21
CA ALA A 366 -8.25 -3.15 -2.26
C ALA A 366 -9.59 -2.44 -1.97
N CYS A 367 -10.22 -1.94 -3.03
CA CYS A 367 -11.41 -1.11 -2.93
C CYS A 367 -12.45 -1.52 -3.96
N PHE A 368 -13.72 -1.36 -3.62
CA PHE A 368 -14.83 -1.63 -4.52
C PHE A 368 -15.38 -0.35 -5.16
N PHE A 369 -15.70 -0.43 -6.44
CA PHE A 369 -16.38 0.62 -7.19
C PHE A 369 -17.59 0.05 -7.93
N ASP A 370 -18.54 0.91 -8.26
CA ASP A 370 -19.70 0.56 -9.07
C ASP A 370 -19.30 0.52 -10.56
N PRO A 371 -19.31 -0.65 -11.22
CA PRO A 371 -18.97 -0.75 -12.65
C PRO A 371 -20.02 -0.07 -13.55
N GLU A 372 -21.25 0.13 -13.08
CA GLU A 372 -22.30 0.80 -13.85
C GLU A 372 -22.09 2.32 -13.94
N ASN A 373 -21.33 2.91 -12.99
CA ASN A 373 -20.86 4.29 -13.10
C ASN A 373 -19.58 4.36 -13.96
N VAL A 374 -19.76 4.14 -15.27
CA VAL A 374 -18.68 4.01 -16.26
C VAL A 374 -17.65 5.15 -16.17
N ALA A 375 -18.09 6.39 -15.98
CA ALA A 375 -17.19 7.54 -15.92
C ALA A 375 -16.23 7.46 -14.71
N THR A 376 -16.77 7.14 -13.53
CA THR A 376 -16.00 7.02 -12.29
C THR A 376 -15.16 5.75 -12.30
N ALA A 377 -15.73 4.63 -12.76
CA ALA A 377 -15.04 3.36 -12.93
C ALA A 377 -13.80 3.53 -13.81
N HIS A 378 -13.94 4.07 -15.02
CA HIS A 378 -12.79 4.31 -15.91
C HIS A 378 -11.77 5.28 -15.31
N ALA A 379 -12.20 6.32 -14.60
CA ALA A 379 -11.27 7.25 -13.95
C ALA A 379 -10.44 6.56 -12.86
N LEU A 380 -11.05 5.71 -12.04
CA LEU A 380 -10.36 4.91 -11.03
C LEU A 380 -9.39 3.91 -11.66
N GLN A 381 -9.85 3.14 -12.66
CA GLN A 381 -9.02 2.15 -13.36
C GLN A 381 -7.76 2.80 -13.96
N ARG A 382 -7.88 4.01 -14.51
CA ARG A 382 -6.75 4.78 -15.06
C ARG A 382 -5.76 5.31 -14.01
N LEU A 383 -6.12 5.35 -12.73
CA LEU A 383 -5.14 5.57 -11.66
C LEU A 383 -4.24 4.34 -11.51
N GLU A 384 -4.82 3.14 -11.47
CA GLU A 384 -4.07 1.89 -11.34
C GLU A 384 -3.29 1.53 -12.60
N VAL A 385 -3.76 1.93 -13.79
CA VAL A 385 -2.94 1.90 -15.01
C VAL A 385 -1.66 2.71 -14.85
N ARG A 386 -1.68 3.84 -14.13
CA ARG A 386 -0.45 4.58 -13.86
C ARG A 386 0.49 3.80 -12.93
N ALA A 387 -0.05 3.12 -11.91
CA ALA A 387 0.75 2.22 -11.07
C ALA A 387 1.41 1.11 -11.91
N PHE A 388 0.69 0.55 -12.88
CA PHE A 388 1.25 -0.38 -13.86
C PHE A 388 2.32 0.26 -14.74
N GLY A 389 2.14 1.53 -15.15
CA GLY A 389 3.18 2.29 -15.84
C GLY A 389 4.45 2.49 -14.99
N CYS A 390 4.33 2.60 -13.67
CA CYS A 390 5.48 2.59 -12.76
C CYS A 390 6.17 1.22 -12.71
N LEU A 391 5.41 0.13 -12.66
CA LEU A 391 5.96 -1.23 -12.76
C LEU A 391 6.71 -1.45 -14.09
N LEU A 392 6.12 -1.05 -15.22
CA LEU A 392 6.76 -1.15 -16.53
C LEU A 392 8.08 -0.37 -16.57
N GLU A 393 8.11 0.85 -16.05
CA GLU A 393 9.34 1.65 -15.95
C GLU A 393 10.43 0.90 -15.17
N GLU A 394 10.08 0.29 -14.03
CA GLU A 394 11.01 -0.44 -13.19
C GLU A 394 11.54 -1.73 -13.83
N LEU A 395 10.68 -2.47 -14.55
CA LEU A 395 11.07 -3.64 -15.34
C LEU A 395 12.01 -3.22 -16.47
N LEU A 396 11.68 -2.15 -17.20
CA LEU A 396 12.45 -1.65 -18.32
C LEU A 396 13.84 -1.14 -17.93
N ASP A 397 13.96 -0.47 -16.78
CA ASP A 397 15.25 -0.03 -16.22
C ASP A 397 16.22 -1.21 -15.94
N ARG A 398 15.70 -2.44 -15.89
CA ARG A 398 16.42 -3.68 -15.58
C ARG A 398 16.53 -4.65 -16.76
N CYS A 399 16.14 -4.21 -17.94
CA CYS A 399 16.30 -4.97 -19.18
C CYS A 399 17.45 -4.37 -20.01
N PRO A 400 18.63 -5.04 -20.12
CA PRO A 400 19.72 -4.54 -20.93
C PRO A 400 19.32 -4.52 -22.42
N ASP A 401 19.47 -3.35 -23.03
CA ASP A 401 19.09 -2.91 -24.39
C ASP A 401 18.75 -4.00 -25.43
N SER A 402 17.50 -4.02 -25.90
CA SER A 402 17.08 -4.69 -27.14
C SER A 402 15.99 -3.90 -27.87
N ASP A 403 15.89 -4.07 -29.18
CA ASP A 403 14.85 -3.46 -30.03
C ASP A 403 13.41 -3.90 -29.66
N ALA A 404 13.25 -5.01 -28.92
CA ALA A 404 11.96 -5.49 -28.42
C ALA A 404 11.40 -4.65 -27.26
N ILE A 405 12.15 -3.66 -26.77
CA ILE A 405 11.77 -2.77 -25.66
C ILE A 405 10.95 -1.56 -26.15
N ASP A 406 11.05 -1.14 -27.41
CA ASP A 406 10.43 0.12 -27.86
C ASP A 406 8.90 0.11 -27.78
N GLY A 407 8.26 -1.03 -28.04
CA GLY A 407 6.82 -1.22 -27.84
C GLY A 407 6.42 -1.07 -26.37
N LEU A 408 7.17 -1.70 -25.46
CA LEU A 408 6.97 -1.59 -24.02
C LEU A 408 7.24 -0.18 -23.48
N LYS A 409 8.27 0.51 -23.98
CA LYS A 409 8.54 1.92 -23.64
C LYS A 409 7.39 2.83 -24.06
N ASN A 410 6.82 2.62 -25.25
CA ASN A 410 5.66 3.39 -25.70
C ASN A 410 4.44 3.12 -24.80
N LEU A 411 4.14 1.85 -24.53
CA LEU A 411 3.05 1.47 -23.63
C LEU A 411 3.24 2.06 -22.22
N GLN A 412 4.46 2.02 -21.68
CA GLN A 412 4.82 2.63 -20.41
C GLN A 412 4.51 4.13 -20.40
N GLN A 413 4.91 4.85 -21.45
CA GLN A 413 4.64 6.29 -21.59
C GLN A 413 3.13 6.59 -21.66
N GLN A 414 2.36 5.77 -22.38
CA GLN A 414 0.90 5.90 -22.44
C GLN A 414 0.23 5.68 -21.09
N CYS A 415 0.70 4.68 -20.32
CA CYS A 415 0.21 4.37 -18.98
C CYS A 415 0.59 5.46 -17.96
N ALA A 416 1.81 6.00 -18.06
CA ALA A 416 2.37 6.96 -17.11
C ALA A 416 2.05 8.44 -17.42
N GLN A 417 1.34 8.72 -18.53
CA GLN A 417 1.11 10.08 -18.99
C GLN A 417 0.38 10.96 -17.95
N PRO A 418 0.63 12.28 -17.95
CA PRO A 418 0.06 13.19 -16.96
C PRO A 418 -1.44 13.44 -17.14
N ASN A 419 -1.99 13.29 -18.35
CA ASN A 419 -3.44 13.38 -18.55
C ASN A 419 -4.09 12.06 -18.14
N ALA A 420 -4.64 12.01 -16.93
CA ALA A 420 -5.25 10.80 -16.37
C ALA A 420 -6.32 10.20 -17.28
N ALA A 421 -7.14 11.02 -17.95
CA ALA A 421 -8.23 10.55 -18.81
C ALA A 421 -7.75 9.92 -20.13
N ALA A 422 -6.51 10.18 -20.55
CA ALA A 422 -5.96 9.68 -21.80
C ALA A 422 -5.20 8.35 -21.64
N ARG A 423 -5.00 7.87 -20.40
CA ARG A 423 -4.38 6.56 -20.13
C ARG A 423 -5.29 5.44 -20.68
N PRO A 424 -4.73 4.36 -21.23
CA PRO A 424 -5.53 3.21 -21.67
C PRO A 424 -6.20 2.52 -20.47
N LEU A 425 -7.17 1.66 -20.73
CA LEU A 425 -7.67 0.66 -19.78
C LEU A 425 -6.87 -0.64 -19.91
N PHE A 426 -6.94 -1.53 -18.91
CA PHE A 426 -6.19 -2.79 -18.96
C PHE A 426 -6.57 -3.69 -20.15
N ALA A 427 -7.82 -3.65 -20.61
CA ALA A 427 -8.22 -4.37 -21.82
C ALA A 427 -7.47 -3.91 -23.08
N GLU A 428 -7.19 -2.61 -23.21
CA GLU A 428 -6.40 -2.05 -24.31
C GLU A 428 -4.91 -2.38 -24.12
N ILE A 429 -4.40 -2.32 -22.88
CA ILE A 429 -3.02 -2.69 -22.53
C ILE A 429 -2.76 -4.15 -22.89
N ARG A 430 -3.70 -5.06 -22.59
CA ARG A 430 -3.57 -6.48 -22.92
C ARG A 430 -3.52 -6.75 -24.40
N GLN A 431 -4.33 -6.04 -25.19
CA GLN A 431 -4.27 -6.12 -26.65
C GLN A 431 -2.91 -5.62 -27.16
N ALA A 432 -2.37 -4.54 -26.58
CA ALA A 432 -1.07 -3.99 -26.96
C ALA A 432 0.12 -4.88 -26.56
N LEU A 433 0.00 -5.66 -25.49
CA LEU A 433 1.02 -6.62 -25.06
C LEU A 433 1.09 -7.87 -25.93
N ASP A 434 0.10 -8.12 -26.81
CA ASP A 434 0.05 -9.14 -27.87
C ASP A 434 0.73 -10.48 -27.52
N LEU A 435 0.25 -11.15 -26.45
CA LEU A 435 0.84 -12.40 -25.97
C LEU A 435 -0.12 -13.59 -26.08
N THR A 436 0.39 -14.64 -26.72
CA THR A 436 0.03 -16.04 -26.44
C THR A 436 0.08 -16.26 -24.93
N PRO A 437 -0.84 -17.06 -24.33
CA PRO A 437 -0.84 -17.28 -22.89
C PRO A 437 0.55 -17.75 -22.43
N GLY A 438 1.20 -16.95 -21.58
CA GLY A 438 2.50 -17.29 -20.99
C GLY A 438 2.41 -18.53 -20.09
N PRO A 439 3.53 -19.00 -19.53
CA PRO A 439 3.55 -20.16 -18.66
C PRO A 439 2.60 -19.94 -17.46
N SER A 440 1.63 -20.84 -17.31
CA SER A 440 0.70 -20.79 -16.18
C SER A 440 1.45 -21.05 -14.88
N PRO A 441 1.28 -20.22 -13.82
CA PRO A 441 1.87 -20.48 -12.50
C PRO A 441 1.44 -21.82 -11.88
N ARG A 442 0.40 -22.46 -12.43
CA ARG A 442 -0.11 -23.76 -11.99
C ARG A 442 0.34 -24.96 -12.82
N GLY A 443 1.25 -24.78 -13.79
CA GLY A 443 1.84 -25.89 -14.53
C GLY A 443 0.86 -26.72 -15.38
N GLU A 444 -0.33 -26.20 -15.69
CA GLU A 444 -1.24 -26.88 -16.62
C GLU A 444 -0.68 -26.72 -18.04
N GLY A 445 -0.20 -27.84 -18.59
CA GLY A 445 0.45 -27.90 -19.90
C GLY A 445 -0.40 -27.27 -21.00
N SER A 446 0.25 -26.55 -21.90
CA SER A 446 -0.34 -26.05 -23.14
C SER A 446 -1.19 -27.13 -23.81
N GLN A 447 -2.52 -27.02 -23.72
CA GLN A 447 -3.37 -27.63 -24.72
C GLN A 447 -3.24 -26.79 -25.97
N THR A 448 -2.26 -27.16 -26.80
CA THR A 448 -2.18 -26.76 -28.19
C THR A 448 -3.47 -27.23 -28.87
N ILE A 449 -4.45 -26.34 -29.02
CA ILE A 449 -5.57 -26.57 -29.93
C ILE A 449 -5.01 -26.38 -31.34
N LEU A 450 -4.60 -27.49 -31.94
CA LEU A 450 -4.40 -27.63 -33.37
C LEU A 450 -5.76 -27.47 -34.08
N LYS A 451 -6.04 -26.28 -34.59
CA LYS A 451 -6.34 -26.00 -36.02
C LYS A 451 -6.88 -24.60 -36.22
#